data_AF-A0A2V7QGR1-F1
#
_entry.id   AF-A0A2V7QGR1-F1
#
_cell.length_a   1.000
_cell.length_b   1.000
_cell.length_c   1.000
_cell.angle_alpha   90.00
_cell.angle_beta   90.00
_cell.angle_gamma   90.00
#
_symmetry.space_group_name_H-M   'P 1'
#
loop_
_entity.id
_entity.type
_entity.pdbx_description
1 polymer ?
#
loop_
_entity_poly.entity_id
_entity_poly.type
_entity_poly.pdbx_seq_one_letter_code
_entity_poly.pdbx_strand_id
1 'polypeptide(L)' 'MAINTKKVLLGGLAAGVVLNVIDFVTNTYILAAQMKAAADAFKPGLSDRMMTGSAITSYIVMDFVLGVLLVWTYAA' A
#
# COMPACT_ATOMS: atom_id res chain seq x y z
N MET A 1 -3.53 29.30 -10.74
CA MET A 1 -4.34 28.23 -11.39
C MET A 1 -5.06 27.50 -10.28
N ALA A 2 -6.37 27.25 -10.38
CA ALA A 2 -7.08 26.48 -9.35
C ALA A 2 -6.88 24.98 -9.58
N ILE A 3 -6.61 24.20 -8.53
CA ILE A 3 -6.52 22.73 -8.60
C ILE A 3 -7.86 22.14 -9.04
N ASN A 4 -7.82 21.20 -9.99
CA ASN A 4 -9.00 20.45 -10.38
C ASN A 4 -9.18 19.23 -9.46
N THR A 5 -9.95 19.41 -8.38
CA THR A 5 -10.18 18.37 -7.37
C THR A 5 -10.76 17.08 -7.95
N LYS A 6 -11.61 17.16 -8.99
CA LYS A 6 -12.18 15.97 -9.64
C LYS A 6 -11.09 15.13 -10.33
N LYS A 7 -10.17 15.80 -11.06
CA LYS A 7 -9.04 15.12 -11.72
C LYS A 7 -8.06 14.55 -10.69
N VAL A 8 -7.81 15.27 -9.59
CA VAL A 8 -6.94 14.79 -8.51
C VAL A 8 -7.53 13.53 -7.86
N LEU A 9 -8.82 13.52 -7.54
CA LEU A 9 -9.47 12.34 -6.97
C LEU A 9 -9.44 11.14 -7.94
N LEU A 10 -9.79 11.36 -9.21
CA LEU A 10 -9.82 10.28 -10.19
C LEU A 10 -8.42 9.71 -10.47
N GLY A 11 -7.44 10.58 -10.68
CA GLY A 11 -6.04 10.18 -10.85
C GLY A 11 -5.49 9.53 -9.58
N GLY A 12 -5.86 10.03 -8.41
CA GLY A 12 -5.45 9.50 -7.12
C GLY A 12 -5.96 8.09 -6.85
N LEU A 13 -7.23 7.83 -7.17
CA LEU A 13 -7.79 6.48 -7.11
C LEU A 13 -7.08 5.54 -8.10
N ALA A 14 -6.81 5.98 -9.32
CA ALA A 14 -6.06 5.18 -10.29
C ALA A 14 -4.64 4.87 -9.80
N ALA A 15 -3.94 5.86 -9.22
CA ALA A 15 -2.63 5.67 -8.61
C ALA A 15 -2.70 4.70 -7.41
N GLY A 16 -3.73 4.79 -6.58
CA GLY A 16 -3.96 3.87 -5.47
C GLY A 16 -4.15 2.42 -5.91
N VAL A 17 -4.84 2.18 -7.04
CA VAL A 17 -4.93 0.83 -7.63
C VAL A 17 -3.55 0.32 -8.05
N VAL A 18 -2.74 1.17 -8.70
CA VAL A 18 -1.37 0.80 -9.12
C VAL A 18 -0.50 0.47 -7.91
N LEU A 19 -0.58 1.27 -6.84
CA LEU A 19 0.14 1.02 -5.58
C LEU A 19 -0.27 -0.32 -4.97
N ASN A 20 -1.57 -0.62 -4.89
CA ASN A 20 -2.06 -1.91 -4.40
C ASN A 20 -1.53 -3.10 -5.19
N VAL A 21 -1.44 -2.98 -6.53
CA VAL A 21 -0.87 -4.04 -7.38
C VAL A 21 0.62 -4.22 -7.09
N ILE A 22 1.37 -3.13 -6.98
CA ILE A 22 2.80 -3.18 -6.64
C ILE A 22 2.99 -3.81 -5.26
N ASP A 23 2.20 -3.41 -4.26
CA ASP A 23 2.28 -3.91 -2.90
C ASP A 23 1.94 -5.40 -2.84
N PHE A 24 0.87 -5.83 -3.52
CA PHE A 24 0.52 -7.24 -3.64
C PHE A 24 1.65 -8.06 -4.25
N VAL A 25 2.20 -7.62 -5.39
CA VAL A 25 3.28 -8.34 -6.08
C VAL A 25 4.52 -8.42 -5.19
N THR A 26 4.90 -7.30 -4.58
CA THR A 26 6.10 -7.16 -3.77
C THR A 26 6.01 -8.00 -2.50
N ASN A 27 4.93 -7.89 -1.73
CA ASN A 27 4.81 -8.58 -0.44
C ASN A 27 4.42 -10.05 -0.57
N THR A 28 3.80 -10.46 -1.67
CA THR A 28 3.38 -11.87 -1.86
C THR A 28 4.44 -12.70 -2.59
N TYR A 29 5.11 -12.14 -3.60
CA TYR A 29 5.99 -12.93 -4.48
C TYR A 29 7.46 -12.57 -4.38
N ILE A 30 7.79 -11.30 -4.11
CA ILE A 30 9.18 -10.85 -4.11
C ILE A 30 9.79 -10.97 -2.71
N LEU A 31 9.12 -10.38 -1.71
CA LEU A 31 9.67 -10.21 -0.35
C LEU A 31 9.05 -11.16 0.69
N ALA A 32 8.05 -11.96 0.34
CA ALA A 32 7.33 -12.81 1.29
C ALA A 32 8.24 -13.68 2.17
N ALA A 33 9.15 -14.43 1.53
CA ALA A 33 10.04 -15.35 2.21
C ALA A 33 11.03 -14.63 3.14
N GLN A 34 11.66 -13.55 2.65
CA GLN A 34 12.62 -12.78 3.44
C GLN A 34 11.96 -12.03 4.60
N MET A 35 10.75 -11.49 4.42
CA MET A 35 10.01 -10.79 5.47
C MET A 35 9.55 -11.76 6.55
N LYS A 36 9.07 -12.96 6.17
CA LYS A 36 8.76 -14.01 7.14
C LYS A 36 10.00 -14.39 7.96
N ALA A 37 11.12 -14.66 7.30
CA ALA A 37 12.36 -15.01 7.98
C ALA A 37 12.84 -13.90 8.94
N ALA A 38 12.79 -12.63 8.52
CA ALA A 38 13.17 -11.49 9.34
C ALA A 38 12.25 -11.32 10.55
N ALA A 39 10.93 -11.45 10.37
CA ALA A 39 9.96 -11.36 11.46
C ALA A 39 10.13 -12.49 12.48
N ASP A 40 10.29 -13.73 12.01
CA ASP A 40 10.46 -14.90 12.88
C ASP A 40 11.82 -14.93 13.57
N ALA A 41 12.88 -14.35 12.96
CA ALA A 41 14.18 -14.16 13.59
C ALA A 41 14.13 -13.16 14.76
N PHE A 42 13.31 -12.11 14.64
CA PHE A 42 13.08 -11.18 15.75
C PHE A 42 12.25 -11.81 16.86
N LYS A 43 11.17 -12.51 16.50
CA LYS A 43 10.35 -13.27 17.45
C LYS A 43 9.67 -14.45 16.75
N PRO A 44 9.89 -15.70 17.21
CA PRO A 44 9.27 -16.87 16.60
C PRO A 44 7.74 -16.78 16.54
N GLY A 45 7.17 -16.99 15.35
CA GLY A 45 5.72 -16.97 15.10
C GLY A 45 5.13 -15.57 15.02
N LEU A 46 5.96 -14.53 14.91
CA LEU A 46 5.49 -13.15 14.74
C LEU A 46 4.90 -12.94 13.35
N SER A 47 5.45 -13.55 12.30
CA SER A 47 4.95 -13.39 10.93
C SER A 47 3.46 -13.72 10.82
N ASP A 48 3.06 -14.82 11.48
CA ASP A 48 1.71 -15.37 11.39
C ASP A 48 0.70 -14.51 12.17
N ARG A 49 1.18 -13.77 13.17
CA ARG A 49 0.36 -12.80 13.93
C ARG A 49 0.23 -11.45 13.23
N MET A 50 1.18 -11.10 12.36
CA MET A 50 1.16 -9.84 11.62
C MET A 50 0.26 -9.91 10.37
N MET A 51 0.12 -11.08 9.76
CA MET A 51 -0.73 -11.29 8.58
C MET A 51 -2.22 -11.46 8.93
N THR A 52 -2.81 -10.44 9.55
CA THR A 52 -4.26 -10.43 9.82
C THR A 52 -5.05 -9.83 8.64
N GLY A 53 -6.28 -10.28 8.43
CA GLY A 53 -7.16 -9.71 7.39
C GLY A 53 -7.47 -8.23 7.59
N SER A 54 -7.45 -7.76 8.84
CA SER A 54 -7.61 -6.33 9.17
C SER A 54 -6.39 -5.51 8.78
N ALA A 55 -5.17 -6.04 8.92
CA ALA A 55 -3.95 -5.36 8.47
C ALA A 55 -3.96 -5.19 6.95
N ILE A 56 -4.33 -6.23 6.18
CA ILE A 56 -4.43 -6.16 4.72
C ILE A 56 -5.40 -5.06 4.29
N THR A 57 -6.60 -5.01 4.89
CA THR A 57 -7.58 -3.95 4.59
C THR A 57 -7.00 -2.56 4.86
N SER A 58 -6.25 -2.39 5.94
CA SER A 58 -5.62 -1.10 6.29
C SER A 58 -4.56 -0.68 5.27
N TYR A 59 -3.75 -1.61 4.75
CA TYR A 59 -2.75 -1.31 3.72
C TYR A 59 -3.41 -0.88 2.41
N ILE A 60 -4.44 -1.59 1.97
CA ILE A 60 -5.21 -1.25 0.77
C ILE A 60 -5.76 0.19 0.86
N VAL A 61 -6.36 0.55 2.00
CA VAL A 61 -6.89 1.91 2.23
C VAL A 61 -5.77 2.94 2.22
N MET A 62 -4.62 2.63 2.84
CA MET A 62 -3.47 3.54 2.83
C MET A 62 -2.92 3.78 1.43
N ASP A 63 -2.86 2.77 0.57
CA ASP A 63 -2.42 2.94 -0.81
C ASP A 63 -3.34 3.88 -1.59
N PHE A 64 -4.65 3.88 -1.34
CA PHE A 64 -5.55 4.87 -1.93
C PHE A 64 -5.32 6.27 -1.38
N VAL A 65 -5.11 6.41 -0.07
CA VAL A 65 -4.80 7.71 0.54
C VAL A 65 -3.49 8.26 -0.04
N LEU A 66 -2.45 7.43 -0.12
CA LEU A 66 -1.17 7.79 -0.71
C LEU A 66 -1.28 8.08 -2.21
N GLY A 67 -2.09 7.33 -2.96
CA GLY A 67 -2.37 7.60 -4.37
C GLY A 67 -3.00 8.98 -4.58
N VAL A 68 -3.98 9.35 -3.77
CA VAL A 68 -4.59 10.70 -3.80
C VAL A 68 -3.58 11.77 -3.42
N LEU A 69 -2.80 11.56 -2.35
CA LEU A 69 -1.78 12.50 -1.93
C LEU A 69 -0.69 12.69 -2.99
N LEU A 70 -0.25 11.61 -3.65
CA LEU A 70 0.74 11.63 -4.73
C LEU A 70 0.28 12.49 -5.90
N VAL A 71 -0.96 12.29 -6.35
CA VAL A 71 -1.51 13.08 -7.46
C VAL A 71 -1.77 14.52 -7.03
N TRP A 72 -2.19 14.74 -5.78
CA TRP A 72 -2.38 16.08 -5.25
C TRP A 72 -1.06 16.85 -5.16
N THR A 73 0.03 16.27 -4.65
CA THR A 73 1.34 16.95 -4.57
C THR A 73 1.93 17.23 -5.94
N TYR A 74 1.67 16.39 -6.93
CA TYR A 74 2.05 16.68 -8.33
C TYR A 74 1.22 17.80 -8.97
N ALA A 75 -0.07 17.90 -8.61
CA ALA A 75 -0.99 18.88 -9.17
C ALA A 75 -1.01 20.24 -8.45
N ALA A 76 -0.44 20.31 -7.23
CA ALA A 76 -0.32 21.52 -6.42
C ALA A 76 0.79 22.45 -6.89
#